data_AF-O17728-F1
#
_entry.id   AF-O17728-F1
#
_cell.length_a   1.000
_cell.length_b   1.000
_cell.length_c   1.000
_cell.angle_alpha   90.00
_cell.angle_beta   90.00
_cell.angle_gamma   90.00
#
_symmetry.space_group_name_H-M   'P 1'
#
loop_
_entity.id
_entity.type
_entity.pdbx_description
1 polymer ?
#
loop_
_entity_poly.entity_id
_entity_poly.type
_entity_poly.pdbx_seq_one_letter_code
_entity_poly.pdbx_strand_id
1 'polypeptide(L)'
;MLIQNIFLLLFPISTVFSSNGVNYFKSECSFFPGRSNIKYCRLFEGAKYYWRHNSIAWNPEQTKNMSLVELRKHCDDYFVCMENTGCYMDFVNYQELDKCIDDVFHLGPMYYCEKTLKEVIEKTPDQVSECVKDYLKNKNPDKVDCVSIQTKSKCFLEDVGKHCGSDFLSLYKQHINIRLYNRACDGRLRYKDRVRGDDNSMQRGIITKEDVERDFGSNSTQISA
;
A
#
# COMPACT_ATOMS: atom_id res chain seq x y z
N MET A 1 9.33 -29.52 28.01
CA MET A 1 9.86 -28.15 28.15
C MET A 1 9.21 -27.28 27.09
N LEU A 2 8.14 -26.57 27.44
CA LEU A 2 7.58 -25.53 26.57
C LEU A 2 8.59 -24.39 26.53
N ILE A 3 9.39 -24.31 25.48
CA ILE A 3 10.07 -23.07 25.14
C ILE A 3 8.97 -22.15 24.61
N GLN A 4 8.32 -21.44 25.54
CA GLN A 4 7.62 -20.20 25.24
C GLN A 4 8.68 -19.27 24.66
N ASN A 5 8.86 -19.35 23.34
CA ASN A 5 9.46 -18.30 22.55
C ASN A 5 8.49 -17.12 22.65
N ILE A 6 8.60 -16.39 23.76
CA ILE A 6 8.34 -14.96 23.80
C ILE A 6 9.39 -14.39 22.84
N PHE A 7 9.11 -14.49 21.54
CA PHE A 7 9.68 -13.60 20.56
C PHE A 7 9.17 -12.25 21.01
N LEU A 8 9.97 -11.62 21.87
CA LEU A 8 9.91 -10.19 22.14
C LEU A 8 9.64 -9.58 20.78
N LEU A 9 8.45 -8.99 20.65
CA LEU A 9 8.07 -8.09 19.59
C LEU A 9 9.14 -6.99 19.62
N LEU A 10 10.28 -7.28 18.99
CA LEU A 10 11.28 -6.30 18.62
C LEU A 10 10.53 -5.46 17.60
N PHE A 11 9.77 -4.48 18.11
CA PHE A 11 9.21 -3.41 17.33
C PHE A 11 10.34 -2.98 16.39
N PRO A 12 10.23 -3.13 15.06
CA PRO A 12 11.06 -2.38 14.17
C PRO A 12 10.58 -0.94 14.27
N ILE A 13 10.92 -0.27 15.38
CA ILE A 13 10.64 1.13 15.65
C ILE A 13 11.18 1.97 14.48
N SER A 14 12.20 1.48 13.78
CA SER A 14 12.83 2.12 12.63
C SER A 14 11.84 2.51 11.52
N THR A 15 10.81 1.72 11.21
CA THR A 15 9.85 2.09 10.15
C THR A 15 8.86 3.16 10.60
N VAL A 16 8.49 3.19 11.88
CA VAL A 16 7.57 4.18 12.47
C VAL A 16 8.18 5.59 12.50
N PHE A 17 9.51 5.71 12.48
CA PHE A 17 10.22 6.98 12.63
C PHE A 17 10.79 7.57 11.34
N SER A 18 10.47 7.02 10.16
CA SER A 18 10.92 7.67 8.92
C SER A 18 10.40 9.10 8.85
N SER A 19 11.30 10.08 8.79
CA SER A 19 10.96 11.49 8.55
C SER A 19 10.54 11.76 7.11
N ASN A 20 10.60 10.73 6.26
CA ASN A 20 10.26 10.83 4.84
C ASN A 20 8.82 11.35 4.70
N GLY A 21 8.64 12.37 3.87
CA GLY A 21 7.33 12.99 3.61
C GLY A 21 6.86 14.05 4.62
N VAL A 22 7.51 14.25 5.78
CA VAL A 22 7.12 15.35 6.67
C VAL A 22 7.61 16.68 6.08
N ASN A 23 6.67 17.52 5.65
CA ASN A 23 6.92 18.88 5.21
C ASN A 23 6.63 19.88 6.33
N TYR A 24 7.64 20.16 7.15
CA TYR A 24 7.57 21.14 8.23
C TYR A 24 7.31 22.58 7.76
N PHE A 25 7.43 22.86 6.46
CA PHE A 25 7.17 24.18 5.90
C PHE A 25 5.70 24.41 5.56
N LYS A 26 4.84 23.37 5.55
CA LYS A 26 3.37 23.57 5.44
C LYS A 26 2.93 24.43 6.63
N SER A 27 2.21 25.53 6.36
CA SER A 27 1.77 26.50 7.37
C SER A 27 0.94 25.84 8.48
N GLU A 28 0.17 24.82 8.11
CA GLU A 28 -0.61 23.97 9.02
C GLU A 28 0.30 23.14 9.95
N CYS A 29 1.52 22.80 9.51
CA CYS A 29 2.49 22.05 10.31
C CYS A 29 3.25 22.91 11.32
N SER A 30 3.48 24.20 10.99
CA SER A 30 4.17 25.16 11.85
C SER A 30 3.38 25.45 13.13
N PHE A 31 2.05 25.30 13.06
CA PHE A 31 1.16 25.58 14.17
C PHE A 31 0.98 24.34 15.05
N PHE A 32 1.16 24.49 16.37
CA PHE A 32 0.71 23.49 17.32
C PHE A 32 -0.81 23.30 17.11
N PRO A 33 -1.33 22.08 16.93
CA PRO A 33 -0.77 20.80 17.38
C PRO A 33 -0.17 19.88 16.29
N GLY A 34 0.09 20.33 15.05
CA GLY A 34 0.47 19.45 13.92
C GLY A 34 1.60 18.45 14.21
N ARG A 35 2.73 18.90 14.78
CA ARG A 35 3.86 18.01 15.15
C ARG A 35 3.53 17.00 16.25
N SER A 36 2.76 17.42 17.25
CA SER A 36 2.31 16.54 18.34
C SER A 36 1.34 15.48 17.78
N ASN A 37 0.51 15.88 16.83
CA ASN A 37 -0.42 14.98 16.15
C ASN A 37 0.30 13.94 15.29
N ILE A 38 1.43 14.27 14.63
CA ILE A 38 2.23 13.24 13.92
C ILE A 38 2.69 12.15 14.88
N LYS A 39 3.23 12.52 16.05
CA LYS A 39 3.66 11.54 17.06
C LYS A 39 2.49 10.70 17.55
N TYR A 40 1.34 11.34 17.77
CA TYR A 40 0.10 10.64 18.12
C TYR A 40 -0.32 9.64 17.04
N CYS A 41 -0.40 10.05 15.77
CA CYS A 41 -0.79 9.16 14.66
C CYS A 41 0.16 7.98 14.52
N ARG A 42 1.48 8.23 14.53
CA ARG A 42 2.51 7.19 14.46
C ARG A 42 2.43 6.21 15.62
N LEU A 43 2.15 6.69 16.83
CA LEU A 43 2.07 5.84 18.01
C LEU A 43 0.76 5.04 18.02
N PHE A 44 -0.39 5.70 17.91
CA PHE A 44 -1.69 5.07 18.13
C PHE A 44 -2.22 4.40 16.87
N GLU A 45 -2.34 5.12 15.76
CA GLU A 45 -2.82 4.54 14.51
C GLU A 45 -1.75 3.64 13.88
N GLY A 46 -0.46 3.98 14.02
CA GLY A 46 0.64 3.12 13.59
C GLY A 46 0.69 1.80 14.37
N ALA A 47 0.38 1.79 15.67
CA ALA A 47 0.26 0.54 16.44
C ALA A 47 -0.93 -0.31 15.99
N LYS A 48 -2.10 0.30 15.70
CA LYS A 48 -3.24 -0.43 15.14
C LYS A 48 -2.92 -1.01 13.77
N TYR A 49 -2.26 -0.22 12.91
CA TYR A 49 -1.78 -0.66 11.61
C TYR A 49 -0.88 -1.90 11.74
N TYR A 50 0.15 -1.81 12.57
CA TYR A 50 1.09 -2.90 12.80
C TYR A 50 0.40 -4.14 13.38
N TRP A 51 -0.46 -3.96 14.39
CA TRP A 51 -1.20 -5.06 15.00
C TRP A 51 -2.11 -5.76 13.99
N ARG A 52 -2.81 -4.99 13.15
CA ARG A 52 -3.73 -5.55 12.15
C ARG A 52 -2.99 -6.28 11.03
N HIS A 53 -1.90 -5.72 10.53
CA HIS A 53 -1.02 -6.37 9.55
C HIS A 53 -0.53 -7.73 10.07
N ASN A 54 0.01 -7.77 11.28
CA ASN A 54 0.45 -9.01 11.90
C ASN A 54 -0.71 -9.98 12.14
N SER A 55 -1.84 -9.51 12.65
CA SER A 55 -3.03 -10.34 12.87
C SER A 55 -3.44 -11.07 11.60
N ILE A 56 -3.48 -10.37 10.45
CA ILE A 56 -3.79 -10.98 9.15
C ILE A 56 -2.71 -11.99 8.75
N ALA A 57 -1.43 -11.65 8.89
CA ALA A 57 -0.34 -12.58 8.59
C ALA A 57 -0.40 -13.88 9.41
N TRP A 58 -0.76 -13.80 10.70
CA TRP A 58 -0.90 -14.95 11.60
C TRP A 58 -2.13 -15.79 11.30
N ASN A 59 -3.23 -15.15 10.92
CA ASN A 59 -4.47 -15.83 10.58
C ASN A 59 -5.13 -15.16 9.37
N PRO A 60 -4.75 -15.52 8.13
CA PRO A 60 -5.36 -14.96 6.95
C PRO A 60 -6.85 -15.31 6.83
N GLU A 61 -7.36 -16.36 7.50
CA GLU A 61 -8.74 -16.84 7.33
C GLU A 61 -9.77 -15.81 7.77
N GLN A 62 -9.38 -14.93 8.70
CA GLN A 62 -10.23 -13.84 9.14
C GLN A 62 -10.61 -12.88 7.99
N THR A 63 -9.85 -12.85 6.89
CA THR A 63 -10.12 -11.94 5.76
C THR A 63 -10.96 -12.58 4.66
N LYS A 64 -11.33 -13.86 4.77
CA LYS A 64 -11.96 -14.62 3.67
C LYS A 64 -13.26 -13.99 3.14
N ASN A 65 -14.03 -13.36 4.02
CA ASN A 65 -15.32 -12.75 3.70
C ASN A 65 -15.31 -11.22 3.85
N MET A 66 -14.13 -10.60 4.01
CA MET A 66 -14.04 -9.16 4.19
C MET A 66 -14.17 -8.45 2.84
N SER A 67 -14.95 -7.37 2.82
CA SER A 67 -14.88 -6.38 1.76
C SER A 67 -13.53 -5.65 1.76
N LEU A 68 -13.17 -5.01 0.64
CA LEU A 68 -11.94 -4.21 0.58
C LEU A 68 -11.92 -3.09 1.63
N VAL A 69 -13.08 -2.50 1.91
CA VAL A 69 -13.24 -1.43 2.92
C VAL A 69 -12.92 -1.95 4.32
N GLU A 70 -13.44 -3.12 4.69
CA GLU A 70 -13.14 -3.73 5.99
C GLU A 70 -11.66 -4.14 6.10
N LEU A 71 -11.11 -4.71 5.03
CA LEU A 71 -9.73 -5.16 4.98
C LEU A 71 -8.75 -4.00 5.23
N ARG A 72 -8.95 -2.87 4.55
CA ARG A 72 -8.05 -1.72 4.61
C ARG A 72 -8.37 -0.68 5.69
N LYS A 73 -9.41 -0.89 6.51
CA LYS A 73 -9.91 0.12 7.46
C LYS A 73 -8.79 0.80 8.27
N HIS A 74 -7.84 0.01 8.77
CA HIS A 74 -6.70 0.50 9.54
C HIS A 74 -5.69 1.32 8.71
N CYS A 75 -5.57 1.04 7.40
CA CYS A 75 -4.82 1.88 6.47
C CYS A 75 -5.50 3.25 6.30
N ASP A 76 -6.82 3.24 6.09
CA ASP A 76 -7.63 4.46 5.93
C ASP A 76 -7.57 5.32 7.21
N ASP A 77 -7.71 4.69 8.40
CA ASP A 77 -7.64 5.37 9.69
C ASP A 77 -6.24 6.02 9.91
N TYR A 78 -5.15 5.35 9.54
CA TYR A 78 -3.80 5.92 9.60
C TYR A 78 -3.61 7.08 8.60
N PHE A 79 -4.04 6.90 7.35
CA PHE A 79 -3.97 7.93 6.31
C PHE A 79 -4.68 9.22 6.73
N VAL A 80 -5.92 9.11 7.22
CA VAL A 80 -6.72 10.25 7.68
C VAL A 80 -6.05 10.94 8.87
N CYS A 81 -5.46 10.17 9.79
CA CYS A 81 -4.72 10.77 10.91
C CYS A 81 -3.54 11.60 10.41
N MET A 82 -2.73 11.05 9.51
CA MET A 82 -1.56 11.72 8.93
C MET A 82 -1.94 12.94 8.07
N GLU A 83 -3.04 12.87 7.33
CA GLU A 83 -3.59 13.99 6.56
C GLU A 83 -4.00 15.14 7.48
N ASN A 84 -4.73 14.82 8.56
CA ASN A 84 -5.21 15.80 9.54
C ASN A 84 -4.09 16.50 10.33
N THR A 85 -2.85 16.01 10.29
CA THR A 85 -1.75 16.74 10.91
C THR A 85 -1.30 17.95 10.09
N GLY A 86 -1.71 18.06 8.82
CA GLY A 86 -1.30 19.14 7.91
C GLY A 86 0.21 19.19 7.61
N CYS A 87 0.95 18.15 8.02
CA CYS A 87 2.41 18.10 7.96
C CYS A 87 2.93 17.15 6.90
N TYR A 88 2.15 16.17 6.48
CA TYR A 88 2.63 15.14 5.57
C TYR A 88 2.44 15.58 4.12
N MET A 89 3.42 15.27 3.25
CA MET A 89 3.25 15.41 1.81
C MET A 89 2.14 14.47 1.36
N ASP A 90 1.23 15.00 0.56
CA ASP A 90 0.04 14.29 0.09
C ASP A 90 0.45 13.07 -0.75
N PHE A 91 1.39 13.23 -1.69
CA PHE A 91 1.87 12.12 -2.49
C PHE A 91 2.47 11.01 -1.62
N VAL A 92 3.24 11.35 -0.59
CA VAL A 92 3.81 10.34 0.33
C VAL A 92 2.70 9.65 1.13
N ASN A 93 1.69 10.39 1.59
CA ASN A 93 0.57 9.80 2.33
C ASN A 93 -0.18 8.76 1.48
N TYR A 94 -0.48 9.10 0.23
CA TYR A 94 -1.14 8.19 -0.71
C TYR A 94 -0.28 6.98 -1.09
N GLN A 95 1.05 7.15 -1.19
CA GLN A 95 1.95 6.02 -1.45
C GLN A 95 2.01 5.04 -0.29
N GLU A 96 2.07 5.54 0.95
CA GLU A 96 2.01 4.69 2.15
C GLU A 96 0.64 4.02 2.31
N LEU A 97 -0.44 4.71 1.94
CA LEU A 97 -1.79 4.12 1.87
C LEU A 97 -1.85 2.97 0.84
N ASP A 98 -1.32 3.17 -0.37
CA ASP A 98 -1.24 2.11 -1.41
C ASP A 98 -0.48 0.89 -0.90
N LYS A 99 0.70 1.10 -0.30
CA LYS A 99 1.53 0.04 0.25
C LYS A 99 0.80 -0.75 1.34
N CYS A 100 0.18 -0.05 2.28
CA CYS A 100 -0.61 -0.68 3.33
C CYS A 100 -1.72 -1.57 2.77
N ILE A 101 -2.47 -1.05 1.79
CA ILE A 101 -3.58 -1.78 1.14
C ILE A 101 -3.06 -3.02 0.41
N ASP A 102 -1.97 -2.88 -0.35
CA ASP A 102 -1.38 -3.98 -1.12
C ASP A 102 -0.85 -5.09 -0.20
N ASP A 103 -0.15 -4.71 0.85
CA ASP A 103 0.39 -5.65 1.85
C ASP A 103 -0.73 -6.50 2.47
N VAL A 104 -1.82 -5.87 2.95
CA VAL A 104 -2.90 -6.61 3.60
C VAL A 104 -3.75 -7.39 2.61
N PHE A 105 -3.84 -6.94 1.35
CA PHE A 105 -4.45 -7.70 0.27
C PHE A 105 -3.64 -8.98 -0.02
N HIS A 106 -2.32 -8.87 -0.07
CA HIS A 106 -1.41 -9.99 -0.31
C HIS A 106 -1.34 -10.98 0.87
N LEU A 107 -1.35 -10.48 2.10
CA LEU A 107 -1.37 -11.33 3.30
C LEU A 107 -2.72 -12.02 3.53
N GLY A 108 -3.82 -11.38 3.12
CA GLY A 108 -5.17 -11.88 3.35
C GLY A 108 -5.76 -12.59 2.13
N PRO A 109 -6.65 -11.92 1.37
CA PRO A 109 -7.44 -12.57 0.33
C PRO A 109 -6.59 -13.13 -0.83
N MET A 110 -5.54 -12.43 -1.27
CA MET A 110 -4.72 -12.90 -2.41
C MET A 110 -3.91 -14.15 -2.05
N TYR A 111 -3.50 -14.32 -0.79
CA TYR A 111 -2.82 -15.52 -0.33
C TYR A 111 -3.61 -16.80 -0.68
N TYR A 112 -4.93 -16.77 -0.53
CA TYR A 112 -5.80 -17.89 -0.90
C TYR A 112 -5.84 -18.11 -2.40
N CYS A 113 -5.99 -17.04 -3.17
CA CYS A 113 -6.03 -17.16 -4.62
C CYS A 113 -4.70 -17.71 -5.17
N GLU A 114 -3.55 -17.22 -4.68
CA GLU A 114 -2.25 -17.75 -5.05
C GLU A 114 -2.09 -19.23 -4.67
N LYS A 115 -2.61 -19.64 -3.51
CA LYS A 115 -2.61 -21.04 -3.11
C LYS A 115 -3.44 -21.88 -4.09
N THR A 116 -4.66 -21.46 -4.42
CA THR A 116 -5.52 -22.12 -5.41
C THR A 116 -4.84 -22.21 -6.77
N LEU A 117 -4.22 -21.12 -7.24
CA LEU A 117 -3.51 -21.10 -8.51
C LEU A 117 -2.33 -22.10 -8.52
N LYS A 118 -1.58 -22.22 -7.42
CA LYS A 118 -0.52 -23.23 -7.29
C LYS A 118 -1.06 -24.66 -7.34
N GLU A 119 -2.16 -24.93 -6.64
CA GLU A 119 -2.81 -26.25 -6.68
C GLU A 119 -3.31 -26.62 -8.09
N VAL A 120 -3.81 -25.63 -8.85
CA VAL A 120 -4.20 -25.82 -10.26
C VAL A 120 -2.96 -26.04 -11.14
N ILE A 121 -1.87 -25.29 -10.93
CA ILE A 121 -0.61 -25.48 -11.67
C ILE A 121 -0.06 -26.91 -11.47
N GLU A 122 -0.13 -27.44 -10.25
CA GLU A 122 0.34 -28.79 -9.93
C GLU A 122 -0.50 -29.89 -10.60
N LYS A 123 -1.83 -29.70 -10.67
CA LYS A 123 -2.76 -30.72 -11.20
C LYS A 123 -2.96 -30.63 -12.70
N THR A 124 -3.08 -29.41 -13.22
CA THR A 124 -3.46 -29.09 -14.61
C THR A 124 -2.74 -27.82 -15.07
N PRO A 125 -1.41 -27.89 -15.30
CA PRO A 125 -0.58 -26.71 -15.57
C PRO A 125 -1.04 -25.90 -16.79
N ASP A 126 -1.63 -26.53 -17.80
CA ASP A 126 -2.09 -25.85 -19.03
C ASP A 126 -3.31 -24.94 -18.80
N GLN A 127 -3.94 -24.98 -17.63
CA GLN A 127 -5.09 -24.15 -17.28
C GLN A 127 -4.73 -22.79 -16.67
N VAL A 128 -3.46 -22.54 -16.38
CA VAL A 128 -2.96 -21.27 -15.85
C VAL A 128 -2.01 -20.64 -16.86
N SER A 129 -2.14 -19.34 -17.09
CA SER A 129 -1.29 -18.63 -18.05
C SER A 129 0.19 -18.67 -17.66
N GLU A 130 1.07 -18.60 -18.65
CA GLU A 130 2.52 -18.59 -18.41
C GLU A 130 2.94 -17.37 -17.57
N CYS A 131 2.29 -16.23 -17.78
CA CYS A 131 2.55 -15.01 -17.02
C CYS A 131 2.36 -15.23 -15.50
N VAL A 132 1.27 -15.88 -15.09
CA VAL A 132 1.00 -16.16 -13.68
C VAL A 132 1.97 -17.20 -13.11
N LYS A 133 2.32 -18.23 -13.88
CA LYS A 133 3.32 -19.23 -13.47
C LYS A 133 4.68 -18.58 -13.19
N ASP A 134 5.14 -17.74 -14.10
CA ASP A 134 6.40 -17.01 -13.95
C ASP A 134 6.39 -16.09 -12.73
N TYR A 135 5.28 -15.40 -12.51
CA TYR A 135 5.12 -14.54 -11.34
C TYR A 135 5.16 -15.35 -10.03
N LEU A 136 4.42 -16.46 -9.95
CA LEU A 136 4.36 -17.27 -8.73
C LEU A 136 5.69 -17.99 -8.42
N LYS A 137 6.50 -18.25 -9.46
CA LYS A 137 7.86 -18.80 -9.34
C LYS A 137 8.86 -17.75 -8.90
N ASN A 138 8.80 -16.56 -9.51
CA ASN A 138 9.73 -15.46 -9.26
C ASN A 138 9.10 -14.49 -8.26
N LYS A 139 9.17 -14.79 -6.95
CA LYS A 139 8.75 -13.88 -5.86
C LYS A 139 9.66 -12.64 -5.71
N ASN A 140 9.98 -11.97 -6.82
CA ASN A 140 10.68 -10.70 -6.76
C ASN A 140 9.81 -9.69 -6.01
N PRO A 141 10.41 -8.77 -5.23
CA PRO A 141 9.66 -7.70 -4.60
C PRO A 141 8.91 -6.92 -5.68
N ASP A 142 7.60 -6.81 -5.51
CA ASP A 142 6.77 -6.09 -6.47
C ASP A 142 7.21 -4.63 -6.53
N LYS A 143 7.46 -4.16 -7.75
CA LYS A 143 7.56 -2.73 -7.97
C LYS A 143 6.16 -2.13 -7.86
N VAL A 144 6.05 -1.05 -7.10
CA VAL A 144 4.80 -0.32 -6.83
C VAL A 144 4.55 0.82 -7.83
N ASP A 145 5.20 0.80 -8.99
CA ASP A 145 4.97 1.79 -10.05
C ASP A 145 3.75 1.43 -10.93
N CYS A 146 3.24 2.40 -11.67
CA CYS A 146 2.03 2.22 -12.48
C CYS A 146 2.14 1.12 -13.53
N VAL A 147 3.31 0.99 -14.18
CA VAL A 147 3.52 -0.02 -15.23
C VAL A 147 3.49 -1.40 -14.60
N SER A 148 4.15 -1.56 -13.46
CA SER A 148 4.18 -2.83 -12.72
C SER A 148 2.79 -3.22 -12.20
N ILE A 149 2.03 -2.29 -11.61
CA ILE A 149 0.65 -2.53 -11.16
C ILE A 149 -0.25 -2.93 -12.34
N GLN A 150 -0.18 -2.21 -13.47
CA GLN A 150 -0.98 -2.53 -14.65
C GLN A 150 -0.57 -3.88 -15.27
N THR A 151 0.72 -4.18 -15.32
CA THR A 151 1.22 -5.42 -15.93
C THR A 151 0.82 -6.62 -15.08
N LYS A 152 1.05 -6.54 -13.76
CA LYS A 152 0.61 -7.58 -12.81
C LYS A 152 -0.91 -7.75 -12.82
N SER A 153 -1.67 -6.64 -12.86
CA SER A 153 -3.13 -6.73 -12.91
C SER A 153 -3.63 -7.50 -14.12
N LYS A 154 -3.13 -7.17 -15.32
CA LYS A 154 -3.47 -7.85 -16.58
C LYS A 154 -3.07 -9.32 -16.57
N CYS A 155 -1.89 -9.63 -16.02
CA CYS A 155 -1.35 -10.97 -15.90
C CYS A 155 -2.32 -11.91 -15.15
N PHE A 156 -2.81 -11.46 -14.00
CA PHE A 156 -3.64 -12.28 -13.12
C PHE A 156 -5.14 -12.24 -13.44
N LEU A 157 -5.63 -11.21 -14.12
CA LEU A 157 -7.08 -10.93 -14.22
C LEU A 157 -7.89 -12.13 -14.74
N GLU A 158 -7.37 -12.83 -15.74
CA GLU A 158 -8.04 -13.98 -16.35
C GLU A 158 -8.03 -15.21 -15.42
N ASP A 159 -6.85 -15.58 -14.91
CA ASP A 159 -6.69 -16.77 -14.06
C ASP A 159 -7.38 -16.61 -12.70
N VAL A 160 -7.36 -15.41 -12.13
CA VAL A 160 -8.13 -15.06 -10.94
C VAL A 160 -9.62 -15.29 -11.15
N GLY A 161 -10.16 -14.86 -12.30
CA GLY A 161 -11.57 -15.04 -12.63
C GLY A 161 -11.97 -16.49 -12.83
N LYS A 162 -11.09 -17.31 -13.40
CA LYS A 162 -11.33 -18.74 -13.65
C LYS A 162 -11.24 -19.58 -12.38
N HIS A 163 -10.24 -19.32 -11.53
CA HIS A 163 -9.84 -20.27 -10.48
C HIS A 163 -10.15 -19.80 -9.06
N CYS A 164 -10.24 -18.49 -8.82
CA CYS A 164 -10.42 -17.94 -7.46
C CYS A 164 -11.88 -17.53 -7.15
N GLY A 165 -12.77 -17.63 -8.13
CA GLY A 165 -14.20 -17.34 -7.97
C GLY A 165 -14.59 -15.89 -8.28
N SER A 166 -15.88 -15.68 -8.54
CA SER A 166 -16.43 -14.37 -8.96
C SER A 166 -16.29 -13.29 -7.89
N ASP A 167 -16.50 -13.66 -6.62
CA ASP A 167 -16.46 -12.71 -5.51
C ASP A 167 -15.04 -12.19 -5.31
N PHE A 168 -14.05 -13.08 -5.38
CA PHE A 168 -12.65 -12.69 -5.33
C PHE A 168 -12.23 -11.89 -6.57
N LEU A 169 -12.73 -12.22 -7.77
CA LEU A 169 -12.48 -11.40 -8.97
C LEU A 169 -12.99 -9.96 -8.78
N SER A 170 -14.16 -9.78 -8.17
CA SER A 170 -14.68 -8.45 -7.84
C SER A 170 -13.76 -7.71 -6.87
N LEU A 171 -13.33 -8.40 -5.79
CA LEU A 171 -12.40 -7.83 -4.81
C LEU A 171 -11.05 -7.47 -5.45
N TYR A 172 -10.52 -8.33 -6.31
CA TYR A 172 -9.28 -8.11 -7.06
C TYR A 172 -9.36 -6.87 -7.96
N LYS A 173 -10.46 -6.70 -8.69
CA LYS A 173 -10.69 -5.50 -9.52
C LYS A 173 -10.75 -4.22 -8.69
N GLN A 174 -11.42 -4.26 -7.52
CA GLN A 174 -11.46 -3.13 -6.59
C GLN A 174 -10.05 -2.80 -6.07
N HIS A 175 -9.29 -3.82 -5.69
CA HIS A 175 -7.90 -3.69 -5.26
C HIS A 175 -7.04 -3.01 -6.34
N ILE A 176 -7.06 -3.49 -7.58
CA ILE A 176 -6.31 -2.87 -8.67
C ILE A 176 -6.77 -1.42 -8.92
N ASN A 177 -8.08 -1.15 -8.92
CA ASN A 177 -8.61 0.19 -9.16
C ASN A 177 -8.14 1.19 -8.09
N ILE A 178 -8.14 0.79 -6.81
CA ILE A 178 -7.68 1.69 -5.75
C ILE A 178 -6.18 1.92 -5.82
N ARG A 179 -5.39 0.90 -6.18
CA ARG A 179 -3.94 1.07 -6.34
C ARG A 179 -3.60 2.06 -7.45
N LEU A 180 -4.25 1.93 -8.60
CA LEU A 180 -4.08 2.86 -9.71
C LEU A 180 -4.50 4.29 -9.33
N TYR A 181 -5.53 4.45 -8.50
CA TYR A 181 -5.96 5.74 -7.98
C TYR A 181 -4.93 6.35 -7.02
N ASN A 182 -4.54 5.62 -5.98
CA ASN A 182 -3.61 6.10 -4.95
C ASN A 182 -2.24 6.44 -5.51
N ARG A 183 -1.83 5.79 -6.61
CA ARG A 183 -0.57 6.07 -7.30
C ARG A 183 -0.70 7.11 -8.41
N ALA A 184 -1.89 7.74 -8.54
CA ALA A 184 -2.24 8.70 -9.58
C ALA A 184 -1.98 8.19 -11.01
N CYS A 185 -2.09 6.87 -11.22
CA CYS A 185 -1.85 6.21 -12.50
C CYS A 185 -3.00 6.37 -13.50
N ASP A 186 -4.20 6.69 -13.00
CA ASP A 186 -5.43 6.78 -13.80
C ASP A 186 -5.90 8.23 -14.04
N GLY A 187 -5.14 9.22 -13.56
CA GLY A 187 -5.43 10.64 -13.72
C GLY A 187 -6.58 11.19 -12.89
N ARG A 188 -7.27 10.36 -12.07
CA ARG A 188 -8.36 10.82 -11.19
C ARG A 188 -7.84 11.52 -9.93
N LEU A 189 -6.68 11.11 -9.44
CA LEU A 189 -6.02 11.72 -8.30
C LEU A 189 -4.98 12.74 -8.78
N ARG A 190 -4.93 13.89 -8.12
CA ARG A 190 -3.81 14.83 -8.20
C ARG A 190 -3.40 15.23 -6.79
N TYR A 191 -2.11 15.22 -6.52
CA TYR A 191 -1.62 15.45 -5.16
C TYR A 191 -1.60 16.94 -4.83
N LYS A 192 -2.04 17.29 -3.63
CA LYS A 192 -2.01 18.66 -3.10
C LYS A 192 -0.72 18.87 -2.32
N ASP A 193 0.36 19.11 -3.04
CA ASP A 193 1.68 19.33 -2.46
C ASP A 193 2.33 20.64 -2.90
N ARG A 194 3.53 20.92 -2.39
CA ARG A 194 4.23 22.12 -2.85
C ARG A 194 5.06 21.82 -4.09
N VAL A 195 4.96 22.70 -5.08
CA VAL A 195 5.78 22.75 -6.29
C VAL A 195 6.76 23.90 -6.15
N ARG A 196 7.95 23.75 -6.73
CA ARG A 196 8.90 24.85 -6.87
C ARG A 196 8.37 25.76 -7.99
N GLY A 197 8.00 26.99 -7.63
CA GLY A 197 7.64 28.04 -8.59
C GLY A 197 8.85 28.56 -9.35
N ASP A 198 8.60 29.35 -10.40
CA ASP A 198 9.64 29.92 -11.27
C ASP A 198 10.65 30.80 -10.51
N ASP A 199 10.22 31.39 -9.39
CA ASP A 199 11.04 32.18 -8.47
C ASP A 199 11.81 31.33 -7.44
N ASN A 200 11.86 30.00 -7.63
CA ASN A 200 12.34 29.00 -6.68
C ASN A 200 11.61 28.98 -5.33
N SER A 201 10.51 29.73 -5.17
CA SER A 201 9.68 29.67 -3.97
C SER A 201 8.84 28.39 -3.98
N MET A 202 8.63 27.82 -2.80
CA MET A 202 7.89 26.57 -2.66
C MET A 202 6.41 26.89 -2.40
N GLN A 203 5.57 26.75 -3.42
CA GLN A 203 4.16 27.16 -3.39
C GLN A 203 3.24 25.94 -3.34
N ARG A 204 2.11 26.02 -2.61
CA ARG A 204 1.10 24.96 -2.64
C ARG A 204 0.50 24.90 -4.04
N GLY A 205 0.54 23.72 -4.65
CA GLY A 205 0.03 23.47 -5.98
C GLY A 205 -0.60 22.08 -6.09
N ILE A 206 -1.07 21.79 -7.29
CA ILE A 206 -1.56 20.48 -7.67
C ILE A 206 -0.44 19.86 -8.49
N ILE A 207 0.17 18.78 -8.00
CA ILE A 207 1.25 18.08 -8.71
C ILE A 207 0.71 16.78 -9.28
N THR A 208 1.17 16.44 -10.49
CA THR A 208 0.86 15.16 -11.12
C THR A 208 1.88 14.09 -10.72
N LYS A 209 1.63 12.86 -11.15
CA LYS A 209 2.60 11.77 -11.00
C LYS A 209 3.92 12.11 -11.70
N GLU A 210 3.86 12.71 -12.89
CA GLU A 210 5.04 13.11 -13.66
C GLU A 210 5.87 14.16 -12.92
N ASP A 211 5.22 15.09 -12.22
CA ASP A 211 5.92 16.04 -11.34
C ASP A 211 6.62 15.33 -10.18
N VAL A 212 5.98 14.34 -9.55
CA VAL A 212 6.59 13.54 -8.46
C VAL A 212 7.81 12.77 -8.98
N GLU A 213 7.67 12.08 -10.13
CA GLU A 213 8.76 11.31 -10.75
C GLU A 213 9.92 12.22 -11.18
N ARG A 214 9.64 13.43 -11.66
CA ARG A 214 10.65 14.42 -12.04
C ARG A 214 11.38 15.00 -10.82
N ASP A 215 10.64 15.42 -9.80
CA ASP A 215 11.19 16.24 -8.71
C ASP A 215 11.83 15.40 -7.60
N PHE A 216 11.34 14.18 -7.39
CA PHE A 216 11.84 13.26 -6.36
C PHE A 216 12.54 12.02 -6.95
N GLY A 217 12.49 11.85 -8.27
CA GLY A 217 13.10 10.73 -8.99
C GLY A 217 12.18 9.50 -9.08
N SER A 218 12.44 8.61 -10.05
CA SER A 218 11.68 7.38 -10.26
C SER A 218 11.75 6.37 -9.11
N ASN A 219 12.73 6.53 -8.21
CA ASN A 219 12.82 5.75 -6.97
C ASN A 219 12.09 6.41 -5.80
N SER A 220 11.60 7.65 -5.92
CA SER A 220 10.77 8.25 -4.87
C SER A 220 9.48 7.48 -4.63
N THR A 221 8.94 6.93 -5.70
CA THR A 221 7.85 5.96 -5.71
C THR A 221 8.24 4.60 -5.11
N GLN A 222 9.52 4.35 -4.83
CA GLN A 222 10.06 3.15 -4.14
C GLN A 222 10.51 3.42 -2.68
N ILE A 223 10.39 4.66 -2.18
CA ILE A 223 10.88 4.99 -0.82
C ILE A 223 9.96 4.38 0.23
N SER A 224 10.25 3.15 0.67
CA SER A 224 10.38 2.76 2.08
C SER A 224 10.49 1.23 2.19
N ALA A 225 11.71 0.72 2.37
CA ALA A 225 11.97 -0.58 3.01
C ALA A 225 12.55 -0.32 4.40
#